data_AF-A0A8B6Y2U6-F1
#
_entry.id   AF-A0A8B6Y2U6-F1
#
_cell.length_a   1.000
_cell.length_b   1.000
_cell.length_c   1.000
_cell.angle_alpha   90.00
_cell.angle_beta   90.00
_cell.angle_gamma   90.00
#
_symmetry.space_group_name_H-M   'P 1'
#
loop_
_entity.id
_entity.type
_entity.pdbx_description
1 polymer ?
#
loop_
_entity_poly.entity_id
_entity_poly.type
_entity_poly.pdbx_seq_one_letter_code
_entity_poly.pdbx_strand_id
1 'polypeptide(L)'
;MTTFDTLNFTEKPMIDENNPGSEISITINQEGLFTLLYEAYILIEERLQKADGTSYANADAVTLVKNGLMYLFNRADYQLSGQTVENINNLGRATTILGLLKYPNYFQFVQCMNQLWYKDSSTTAAIAKNSGFASRQSYLIQQPNAKGKFSFCVPLKHIFGFCDIYDKVVYGLTHTLTLIRKSNDKAIFKAAGAAAGQVNLTKVSLFIPHVKPSLEYELKFNKEIESKVTLPVLIIRRHSEFLSVPQTTDFTWSLNPSSYSTRPRFIIVRFRKNKNSSQEQNPAIFDHCDLKNMYA
;
A
#
# COMPACT_ATOMS: atom_id res chain seq x y z
N MET A 1 4.60 -11.20 29.95
CA MET A 1 4.93 -9.99 29.17
C MET A 1 6.42 -10.08 28.89
N THR A 2 6.79 -10.79 27.82
CA THR A 2 8.19 -11.03 27.44
C THR A 2 8.70 -9.81 26.71
N THR A 3 9.67 -9.13 27.31
CA THR A 3 10.43 -8.04 26.69
C THR A 3 11.22 -8.60 25.51
N PHE A 4 10.81 -8.26 24.30
CA PHE A 4 11.66 -8.44 23.12
C PHE A 4 12.74 -7.36 23.17
N ASP A 5 13.98 -7.75 23.45
CA ASP A 5 15.14 -6.86 23.43
C ASP A 5 15.46 -6.46 21.99
N THR A 6 15.52 -5.14 21.75
CA THR A 6 16.00 -4.44 20.54
C THR A 6 15.48 -5.00 19.20
N LEU A 7 14.42 -4.39 18.66
CA LEU A 7 14.05 -4.51 17.24
C LEU A 7 15.12 -3.82 16.39
N ASN A 8 16.04 -4.61 15.84
CA ASN A 8 16.93 -4.16 14.77
C ASN A 8 16.22 -4.31 13.43
N PHE A 9 16.50 -3.45 12.45
CA PHE A 9 15.87 -3.50 11.13
C PHE A 9 16.94 -3.70 10.05
N THR A 10 16.66 -4.56 9.07
CA THR A 10 17.38 -4.48 7.79
C THR A 10 16.64 -3.52 6.86
N GLU A 11 17.35 -2.49 6.41
CA GLU A 11 16.93 -1.64 5.30
C GLU A 11 17.65 -2.08 4.03
N LYS A 12 16.91 -2.28 2.93
CA LYS A 12 17.50 -2.36 1.59
C LYS A 12 16.86 -1.34 0.66
N PRO A 13 17.60 -0.29 0.24
CA PRO A 13 17.10 0.68 -0.71
C PRO A 13 17.25 0.18 -2.15
N MET A 14 16.31 0.57 -3.00
CA MET A 14 16.41 0.52 -4.46
C MET A 14 16.02 1.88 -5.04
N ILE A 15 16.78 2.29 -6.03
CA ILE A 15 16.59 3.49 -6.85
C ILE A 15 16.97 3.02 -8.23
N ASP A 16 16.08 3.11 -9.21
CA ASP A 16 16.46 3.19 -10.64
C ASP A 16 15.27 3.17 -11.60
N GLU A 17 14.03 2.98 -11.12
CA GLU A 17 12.91 2.75 -12.04
C GLU A 17 11.64 3.54 -11.67
N ASN A 18 11.57 4.81 -12.09
CA ASN A 18 10.40 5.68 -11.92
C ASN A 18 9.44 5.68 -13.14
N ASN A 19 9.76 4.95 -14.20
CA ASN A 19 8.97 4.94 -15.43
C ASN A 19 7.73 4.04 -15.30
N PRO A 20 6.53 4.43 -15.74
CA PRO A 20 5.38 3.54 -15.73
C PRO A 20 5.66 2.20 -16.45
N GLY A 21 5.30 1.09 -15.80
CA GLY A 21 5.55 -0.27 -16.29
C GLY A 21 6.85 -0.90 -15.81
N SER A 22 7.74 -0.11 -15.20
CA SER A 22 9.01 -0.58 -14.67
C SER A 22 8.84 -1.43 -13.39
N GLU A 23 9.83 -2.25 -13.08
CA GLU A 23 9.82 -3.18 -11.95
C GLU A 23 10.81 -2.75 -10.86
N ILE A 24 10.30 -2.49 -9.67
CA ILE A 24 11.12 -2.23 -8.49
C ILE A 24 11.13 -3.51 -7.65
N SER A 25 12.24 -4.25 -7.69
CA SER A 25 12.41 -5.50 -6.95
C SER A 25 13.46 -5.35 -5.83
N ILE A 26 13.06 -5.65 -4.60
CA ILE A 26 13.90 -5.56 -3.40
C ILE A 26 13.98 -6.94 -2.77
N THR A 27 15.17 -7.55 -2.82
CA THR A 27 15.45 -8.86 -2.23
C THR A 27 16.38 -8.75 -1.03
N ILE A 28 15.96 -9.23 0.14
CA ILE A 28 16.77 -9.24 1.37
C ILE A 28 16.97 -10.69 1.82
N ASN A 29 18.23 -11.12 1.92
CA ASN A 29 18.58 -12.39 2.56
C ASN A 29 18.68 -12.16 4.08
N GLN A 30 18.02 -13.00 4.86
CA GLN A 30 17.94 -12.92 6.32
C GLN A 30 18.41 -14.22 6.98
N GLU A 31 19.38 -14.90 6.37
CA GLU A 31 20.00 -16.12 6.90
C GLU A 31 20.46 -15.94 8.35
N GLY A 32 20.10 -16.90 9.21
CA GLY A 32 20.43 -16.87 10.64
C GLY A 32 19.63 -15.88 11.49
N LEU A 33 18.64 -15.18 10.92
CA LEU A 33 17.86 -14.17 11.63
C LEU A 33 16.39 -14.57 11.76
N PHE A 34 15.79 -14.23 12.92
CA PHE A 34 14.35 -14.29 13.12
C PHE A 34 13.74 -12.94 12.75
N THR A 35 12.83 -12.95 11.78
CA THR A 35 12.19 -11.75 11.23
C THR A 35 10.71 -11.69 11.60
N LEU A 36 10.18 -10.48 11.81
CA LEU A 36 8.77 -10.26 12.15
C LEU A 36 8.07 -9.47 11.04
N LEU A 37 7.38 -10.17 10.14
CA LEU A 37 6.73 -9.56 8.98
C LEU A 37 5.50 -8.71 9.33
N TYR A 38 4.87 -8.97 10.48
CA TYR A 38 3.73 -8.21 10.96
C TYR A 38 4.02 -6.72 11.21
N GLU A 39 5.29 -6.41 11.52
CA GLU A 39 5.78 -5.05 11.75
C GLU A 39 6.68 -4.55 10.60
N ALA A 40 6.78 -5.30 9.50
CA ALA A 40 7.51 -4.87 8.32
C ALA A 40 6.77 -3.78 7.55
N TYR A 41 7.51 -2.88 6.92
CA TYR A 41 6.98 -1.77 6.14
C TYR A 41 7.90 -1.40 4.98
N ILE A 42 7.34 -0.68 4.01
CA ILE A 42 8.13 0.00 2.99
C ILE A 42 8.23 1.49 3.29
N LEU A 43 9.42 2.04 3.15
CA LEU A 43 9.67 3.47 3.13
C LEU A 43 9.69 3.94 1.68
N ILE A 44 8.93 4.98 1.40
CA ILE A 44 8.85 5.61 0.09
C ILE A 44 9.21 7.08 0.26
N GLU A 45 10.32 7.48 -0.35
CA GLU A 45 10.77 8.87 -0.41
C GLU A 45 10.63 9.37 -1.84
N GLU A 46 9.94 10.50 -1.98
CA GLU A 46 9.59 11.04 -3.30
C GLU A 46 9.48 12.56 -3.27
N ARG A 47 9.28 13.11 -4.48
CA ARG A 47 8.92 14.51 -4.66
C ARG A 47 7.73 14.68 -5.60
N LEU A 48 6.66 15.31 -5.12
CA LEU A 48 5.57 15.84 -5.94
C LEU A 48 5.98 17.19 -6.54
N GLN A 49 6.14 17.23 -7.86
CA GLN A 49 6.56 18.43 -8.59
C GLN A 49 5.70 18.62 -9.85
N LYS A 50 5.78 19.78 -10.50
CA LYS A 50 5.13 19.99 -11.79
C LYS A 50 5.77 19.08 -12.85
N ALA A 51 5.06 18.83 -13.94
CA ALA A 51 5.55 18.02 -15.05
C ALA A 51 6.89 18.54 -15.63
N ASP A 52 7.15 19.85 -15.56
CA ASP A 52 8.40 20.49 -15.97
C ASP A 52 9.54 20.38 -14.93
N GLY A 53 9.30 19.74 -13.79
CA GLY A 53 10.27 19.55 -12.70
C GLY A 53 10.33 20.71 -11.69
N THR A 54 9.59 21.79 -11.91
CA THR A 54 9.56 22.93 -10.99
C THR A 54 8.63 22.67 -9.79
N SER A 55 8.87 23.40 -8.70
CA SER A 55 8.05 23.30 -7.48
C SER A 55 6.69 23.99 -7.65
N TYR A 56 5.70 23.46 -6.94
CA TYR A 56 4.41 24.13 -6.75
C TYR A 56 4.51 25.33 -5.79
N ALA A 57 3.65 26.33 -5.98
CA ALA A 57 3.43 27.44 -5.07
C ALA A 57 2.45 27.05 -3.95
N ASN A 58 2.42 27.80 -2.84
CA ASN A 58 1.56 27.46 -1.69
C ASN A 58 0.06 27.48 -2.04
N ALA A 59 -0.32 28.36 -2.98
CA ALA A 59 -1.69 28.50 -3.46
C ALA A 59 -2.08 27.45 -4.51
N ASP A 60 -1.12 26.68 -5.05
CA ASP A 60 -1.42 25.65 -6.04
C ASP A 60 -2.23 24.53 -5.38
N ALA A 61 -3.48 24.38 -5.83
CA ALA A 61 -4.40 23.36 -5.35
C ALA A 61 -4.06 22.00 -6.00
N VAL A 62 -3.03 21.35 -5.47
CA VAL A 62 -2.58 20.01 -5.88
C VAL A 62 -2.08 19.23 -4.67
N THR A 63 -2.35 17.93 -4.64
CA THR A 63 -1.86 17.01 -3.61
C THR A 63 -1.90 15.58 -4.13
N LEU A 64 -1.55 14.60 -3.31
CA LEU A 64 -1.77 13.19 -3.61
C LEU A 64 -3.13 12.74 -3.07
N VAL A 65 -3.80 11.80 -3.74
CA VAL A 65 -5.01 11.14 -3.23
C VAL A 65 -4.72 10.44 -1.89
N LYS A 66 -5.76 10.13 -1.10
CA LYS A 66 -5.55 9.33 0.10
C LYS A 66 -5.00 7.98 -0.34
N ASN A 67 -4.03 7.44 0.40
CA ASN A 67 -3.31 6.24 -0.02
C ASN A 67 -2.59 6.41 -1.37
N GLY A 68 -2.24 7.64 -1.75
CA GLY A 68 -1.68 7.98 -3.06
C GLY A 68 -0.41 7.19 -3.41
N LEU A 69 0.40 6.85 -2.40
CA LEU A 69 1.59 5.99 -2.55
C LEU A 69 1.26 4.66 -3.22
N MET A 70 0.15 4.02 -2.83
CA MET A 70 -0.24 2.74 -3.43
C MET A 70 -0.81 2.90 -4.83
N TYR A 71 -1.31 4.08 -5.19
CA TYR A 71 -1.77 4.39 -6.55
C TYR A 71 -0.61 4.59 -7.54
N LEU A 72 0.62 4.79 -7.05
CA LEU A 72 1.83 4.86 -7.87
C LEU A 72 2.24 3.50 -8.42
N PHE A 73 1.72 2.40 -7.85
CA PHE A 73 2.01 1.04 -8.26
C PHE A 73 0.76 0.34 -8.78
N ASN A 74 0.94 -0.49 -9.80
CA ASN A 74 -0.12 -1.31 -10.37
C ASN A 74 -0.26 -2.63 -9.62
N ARG A 75 0.86 -3.25 -9.27
CA ARG A 75 0.94 -4.59 -8.71
C ARG A 75 2.01 -4.65 -7.63
N ALA A 76 1.76 -5.45 -6.60
CA ALA A 76 2.76 -5.84 -5.62
C ALA A 76 2.82 -7.37 -5.52
N ASP A 77 4.01 -7.92 -5.55
CA ASP A 77 4.29 -9.35 -5.37
C ASP A 77 5.17 -9.53 -4.13
N TYR A 78 4.81 -10.50 -3.28
CA TYR A 78 5.62 -10.88 -2.13
C TYR A 78 6.01 -12.34 -2.22
N GLN A 79 7.31 -12.61 -2.12
CA GLN A 79 7.88 -13.95 -2.18
C GLN A 79 8.74 -14.25 -0.96
N LEU A 80 8.70 -15.52 -0.53
CA LEU A 80 9.57 -16.08 0.48
C LEU A 80 10.41 -17.19 -0.16
N SER A 81 11.73 -17.04 -0.17
CA SER A 81 12.69 -17.96 -0.75
C SER A 81 12.32 -18.41 -2.17
N GLY A 82 11.89 -17.45 -3.00
CA GLY A 82 11.48 -17.68 -4.39
C GLY A 82 10.04 -18.18 -4.59
N GLN A 83 9.31 -18.49 -3.52
CA GLN A 83 7.91 -18.91 -3.59
C GLN A 83 6.98 -17.71 -3.42
N THR A 84 6.08 -17.49 -4.39
CA THR A 84 5.07 -16.43 -4.30
C THR A 84 4.07 -16.73 -3.20
N VAL A 85 4.07 -15.88 -2.18
CA VAL A 85 3.12 -15.95 -1.06
C VAL A 85 1.79 -15.31 -1.46
N GLU A 86 1.88 -14.10 -2.00
CA GLU A 86 0.73 -13.28 -2.35
C GLU A 86 1.09 -12.30 -3.48
N ASN A 87 0.12 -12.09 -4.38
CA ASN A 87 0.18 -11.06 -5.41
C ASN A 87 -1.12 -10.25 -5.40
N ILE A 88 -0.99 -8.93 -5.50
CA ILE A 88 -2.13 -8.02 -5.49
C ILE A 88 -2.03 -7.09 -6.68
N ASN A 89 -3.07 -7.11 -7.51
CA ASN A 89 -3.23 -6.22 -8.65
C ASN A 89 -4.02 -4.96 -8.27
N ASN A 90 -4.02 -3.94 -9.12
CA ASN A 90 -4.72 -2.69 -8.87
C ASN A 90 -4.44 -2.09 -7.47
N LEU A 91 -3.17 -2.14 -7.05
CA LEU A 91 -2.73 -1.96 -5.65
C LEU A 91 -3.41 -0.79 -4.93
N GLY A 92 -3.34 0.42 -5.52
CA GLY A 92 -3.95 1.62 -4.94
C GLY A 92 -5.45 1.48 -4.66
N ARG A 93 -6.21 0.80 -5.52
CA ARG A 93 -7.65 0.59 -5.30
C ARG A 93 -7.90 -0.45 -4.23
N ALA A 94 -7.25 -1.60 -4.33
CA ALA A 94 -7.43 -2.72 -3.40
C ALA A 94 -7.14 -2.29 -1.96
N THR A 95 -5.99 -1.65 -1.74
CA THR A 95 -5.55 -1.17 -0.42
C THR A 95 -6.39 0.01 0.07
N THR A 96 -6.91 0.88 -0.81
CA THR A 96 -7.85 1.95 -0.39
C THR A 96 -9.17 1.37 0.10
N ILE A 97 -9.74 0.41 -0.63
CA ILE A 97 -10.99 -0.24 -0.22
C ILE A 97 -10.80 -0.94 1.14
N LEU A 98 -9.70 -1.67 1.28
CA LEU A 98 -9.37 -2.36 2.52
C LEU A 98 -9.18 -1.39 3.69
N GLY A 99 -8.36 -0.36 3.51
CA GLY A 99 -8.11 0.59 4.60
C GLY A 99 -9.37 1.37 5.00
N LEU A 100 -10.31 1.62 4.08
CA LEU A 100 -11.60 2.23 4.41
C LEU A 100 -12.48 1.34 5.28
N LEU A 101 -12.31 0.01 5.22
CA LEU A 101 -13.03 -0.95 6.06
C LEU A 101 -12.30 -1.24 7.36
N LYS A 102 -10.97 -1.25 7.33
CA LYS A 102 -10.12 -1.67 8.44
C LYS A 102 -9.82 -0.53 9.42
N TYR A 103 -9.57 0.68 8.91
CA TYR A 103 -9.10 1.77 9.75
C TYR A 103 -10.27 2.53 10.37
N PRO A 104 -10.28 2.70 11.71
CA PRO A 104 -11.30 3.49 12.36
C PRO A 104 -11.16 4.97 11.96
N ASN A 105 -12.25 5.73 12.05
CA ASN A 105 -12.27 7.13 11.61
C ASN A 105 -11.20 7.99 12.30
N TYR A 106 -10.90 7.75 13.58
CA TYR A 106 -9.92 8.53 14.32
C TYR A 106 -8.47 8.26 13.88
N PHE A 107 -8.21 7.17 13.14
CA PHE A 107 -6.88 6.81 12.65
C PHE A 107 -6.25 7.98 11.89
N GLN A 108 -7.07 8.72 11.11
CA GLN A 108 -6.65 9.88 10.31
C GLN A 108 -6.03 11.03 11.12
N PHE A 109 -6.27 11.08 12.44
CA PHE A 109 -5.81 12.16 13.31
C PHE A 109 -4.57 11.81 14.16
N VAL A 110 -4.11 10.54 14.16
CA VAL A 110 -3.04 10.09 15.07
C VAL A 110 -1.75 9.75 14.33
N GLN A 111 -1.77 8.72 13.46
CA GLN A 111 -0.55 8.20 12.81
C GLN A 111 -0.65 8.18 11.27
N CYS A 112 -1.77 8.60 10.72
CA CYS A 112 -2.10 8.42 9.31
C CYS A 112 -1.32 9.27 8.32
N MET A 113 -0.78 10.41 8.74
CA MET A 113 0.03 11.21 7.83
C MET A 113 1.24 10.41 7.36
N ASN A 114 1.79 9.53 8.19
CA ASN A 114 2.90 8.64 7.81
C ASN A 114 2.56 7.68 6.65
N GLN A 115 1.26 7.47 6.35
CA GLN A 115 0.76 6.64 5.24
C GLN A 115 -0.06 7.44 4.21
N LEU A 116 -0.08 8.78 4.33
CA LEU A 116 -0.92 9.66 3.53
C LEU A 116 -2.41 9.30 3.58
N TRP A 117 -2.88 8.88 4.75
CA TRP A 117 -4.23 8.37 4.98
C TRP A 117 -5.13 9.43 5.63
N TYR A 118 -5.36 10.54 4.93
CA TYR A 118 -6.31 11.57 5.37
C TYR A 118 -7.47 11.65 4.39
N LYS A 119 -8.69 11.39 4.89
CA LYS A 119 -9.86 11.22 4.02
C LYS A 119 -10.38 12.57 3.51
N ASP A 120 -10.71 12.61 2.22
CA ASP A 120 -11.42 13.74 1.64
C ASP A 120 -12.78 13.95 2.31
N SER A 121 -13.11 15.21 2.63
CA SER A 121 -14.44 15.60 3.13
C SER A 121 -15.38 16.04 1.99
N SER A 122 -14.86 16.15 0.77
CA SER A 122 -15.58 16.59 -0.42
C SER A 122 -14.96 15.93 -1.67
N THR A 123 -15.71 15.88 -2.77
CA THR A 123 -15.22 15.35 -4.05
C THR A 123 -14.35 16.35 -4.82
N THR A 124 -14.29 17.61 -4.39
CA THR A 124 -13.55 18.68 -5.08
C THR A 124 -12.12 18.80 -4.58
N ALA A 125 -11.17 19.06 -5.50
CA ALA A 125 -9.81 19.44 -5.18
C ALA A 125 -9.75 20.92 -4.76
N ALA A 126 -10.21 21.23 -3.54
CA ALA A 126 -10.30 22.61 -3.05
C ALA A 126 -9.76 22.72 -1.63
N ILE A 127 -8.75 23.57 -1.42
CA ILE A 127 -8.10 23.78 -0.12
C ILE A 127 -9.12 24.22 0.94
N ALA A 128 -10.05 25.12 0.61
CA ALA A 128 -11.02 25.64 1.58
C ALA A 128 -12.21 24.72 1.86
N LYS A 129 -12.53 23.76 0.97
CA LYS A 129 -13.78 22.96 1.03
C LYS A 129 -13.56 21.48 1.28
N ASN A 130 -12.34 20.99 1.10
CA ASN A 130 -11.98 19.60 1.30
C ASN A 130 -10.87 19.54 2.35
N SER A 131 -11.23 19.28 3.60
CA SER A 131 -10.29 19.32 4.74
C SER A 131 -9.18 18.29 4.61
N GLY A 132 -9.48 17.10 4.07
CA GLY A 132 -8.46 16.09 3.82
C GLY A 132 -7.54 16.41 2.67
N PHE A 133 -8.04 17.10 1.64
CA PHE A 133 -7.20 17.66 0.59
C PHE A 133 -6.28 18.73 1.16
N ALA A 134 -6.82 19.67 1.94
CA ALA A 134 -6.06 20.75 2.56
C ALA A 134 -4.95 20.23 3.46
N SER A 135 -5.23 19.20 4.26
CA SER A 135 -4.26 18.61 5.19
C SER A 135 -3.09 17.96 4.43
N ARG A 136 -3.39 17.17 3.39
CA ARG A 136 -2.34 16.56 2.54
C ARG A 136 -1.59 17.62 1.73
N GLN A 137 -2.27 18.64 1.21
CA GLN A 137 -1.63 19.73 0.45
C GLN A 137 -0.71 20.56 1.33
N SER A 138 -1.13 20.87 2.55
CA SER A 138 -0.29 21.58 3.53
C SER A 138 0.99 20.81 3.82
N TYR A 139 0.87 19.50 4.13
CA TYR A 139 2.02 18.65 4.41
C TYR A 139 2.97 18.48 3.22
N LEU A 140 2.43 18.36 1.99
CA LEU A 140 3.24 18.09 0.81
C LEU A 140 3.84 19.35 0.17
N ILE A 141 3.16 20.50 0.24
CA ILE A 141 3.51 21.70 -0.54
C ILE A 141 3.89 22.89 0.35
N GLN A 142 3.21 23.08 1.49
CA GLN A 142 3.39 24.28 2.30
C GLN A 142 4.44 24.13 3.40
N GLN A 143 4.49 22.96 4.05
CA GLN A 143 5.36 22.69 5.20
C GLN A 143 6.82 22.32 4.88
N PRO A 144 7.15 21.52 3.84
CA PRO A 144 8.50 21.03 3.67
C PRO A 144 9.41 22.12 3.10
N ASN A 145 10.64 22.24 3.64
CA ASN A 145 11.67 23.19 3.18
C ASN A 145 11.89 23.10 1.66
N ALA A 146 11.94 21.86 1.15
CA ALA A 146 11.90 21.58 -0.28
C ALA A 146 10.49 21.13 -0.65
N LYS A 147 9.72 22.04 -1.25
CA LYS A 147 8.32 21.80 -1.61
C LYS A 147 8.16 20.51 -2.43
N GLY A 148 7.13 19.76 -2.07
CA GLY A 148 6.80 18.51 -2.71
C GLY A 148 7.58 17.31 -2.18
N LYS A 149 8.67 17.48 -1.41
CA LYS A 149 9.41 16.34 -0.86
C LYS A 149 8.67 15.74 0.32
N PHE A 150 8.60 14.41 0.35
CA PHE A 150 8.03 13.66 1.46
C PHE A 150 8.69 12.30 1.62
N SER A 151 8.53 11.74 2.81
CA SER A 151 8.98 10.41 3.18
C SER A 151 7.87 9.77 4.02
N PHE A 152 7.38 8.62 3.59
CA PHE A 152 6.25 7.93 4.19
C PHE A 152 6.50 6.43 4.32
N CYS A 153 5.93 5.83 5.35
CA CYS A 153 6.05 4.41 5.65
C CYS A 153 4.71 3.71 5.41
N VAL A 154 4.67 2.70 4.55
CA VAL A 154 3.48 1.87 4.32
C VAL A 154 3.71 0.48 4.90
N PRO A 155 2.97 0.09 5.96
CA PRO A 155 3.08 -1.25 6.54
C PRO A 155 2.73 -2.34 5.53
N LEU A 156 3.49 -3.44 5.51
CA LEU A 156 3.19 -4.57 4.62
C LEU A 156 1.82 -5.18 4.91
N LYS A 157 1.34 -5.13 6.16
CA LYS A 157 -0.03 -5.56 6.54
C LYS A 157 -1.15 -4.74 5.88
N HIS A 158 -0.87 -3.51 5.44
CA HIS A 158 -1.80 -2.72 4.62
C HIS A 158 -1.91 -3.27 3.20
N ILE A 159 -0.83 -3.86 2.69
CA ILE A 159 -0.74 -4.41 1.34
C ILE A 159 -1.15 -5.88 1.32
N PHE A 160 -0.42 -6.75 2.01
CA PHE A 160 -0.55 -8.20 1.97
C PHE A 160 -1.39 -8.76 3.13
N GLY A 161 -2.27 -9.70 2.85
CA GLY A 161 -3.04 -10.43 3.85
C GLY A 161 -2.19 -11.40 4.67
N PHE A 162 -1.12 -11.95 4.09
CA PHE A 162 -0.17 -12.77 4.84
C PHE A 162 0.49 -11.98 5.98
N CYS A 163 1.02 -10.78 5.70
CA CYS A 163 1.66 -9.94 6.69
C CYS A 163 0.69 -9.36 7.74
N ASP A 164 -0.62 -9.44 7.49
CA ASP A 164 -1.65 -8.95 8.41
C ASP A 164 -2.08 -10.00 9.44
N ILE A 165 -2.01 -11.28 9.07
CA ILE A 165 -2.49 -12.38 9.91
C ILE A 165 -1.33 -13.14 10.55
N TYR A 166 -0.19 -13.24 9.87
CA TYR A 166 0.96 -13.98 10.37
C TYR A 166 1.78 -13.10 11.31
N ASP A 167 1.50 -13.22 12.61
CA ASP A 167 2.14 -12.49 13.71
C ASP A 167 3.36 -13.22 14.32
N LYS A 168 3.76 -14.34 13.73
CA LYS A 168 4.88 -15.17 14.18
C LYS A 168 6.17 -14.81 13.46
N VAL A 169 7.30 -15.17 14.08
CA VAL A 169 8.62 -14.99 13.47
C VAL A 169 8.87 -15.98 12.33
N VAL A 170 9.64 -15.55 11.35
CA VAL A 170 10.13 -16.35 10.23
C VAL A 170 11.65 -16.43 10.32
N TYR A 171 12.23 -17.62 10.22
CA TYR A 171 13.66 -17.84 10.38
C TYR A 171 14.36 -18.06 9.05
N GLY A 172 15.40 -17.28 8.77
CA GLY A 172 16.38 -17.60 7.73
C GLY A 172 15.88 -17.55 6.28
N LEU A 173 14.70 -16.99 6.01
CA LEU A 173 14.13 -16.94 4.66
C LEU A 173 14.57 -15.69 3.90
N THR A 174 14.72 -15.83 2.59
CA THR A 174 14.94 -14.68 1.71
C THR A 174 13.61 -14.02 1.39
N HIS A 175 13.50 -12.71 1.58
CA HIS A 175 12.29 -11.95 1.31
C HIS A 175 12.46 -11.16 0.01
N THR A 176 11.51 -11.29 -0.91
CA THR A 176 11.49 -10.49 -2.14
C THR A 176 10.17 -9.73 -2.22
N LEU A 177 10.26 -8.40 -2.33
CA LEU A 177 9.15 -7.53 -2.65
C LEU A 177 9.34 -6.96 -4.05
N THR A 178 8.37 -7.18 -4.93
CA THR A 178 8.35 -6.60 -6.26
C THR A 178 7.17 -5.65 -6.39
N LEU A 179 7.41 -4.44 -6.88
CA LEU A 179 6.41 -3.41 -7.15
C LEU A 179 6.46 -3.02 -8.62
N ILE A 180 5.32 -3.07 -9.31
CA ILE A 180 5.22 -2.65 -10.72
C ILE A 180 4.73 -1.21 -10.78
N ARG A 181 5.53 -0.31 -11.33
CA ARG A 181 5.24 1.12 -11.43
C ARG A 181 4.04 1.40 -12.34
N LYS A 182 3.22 2.38 -11.97
CA LYS A 182 2.04 2.85 -12.73
C LYS A 182 2.17 4.35 -13.05
N SER A 183 1.32 4.88 -13.94
CA SER A 183 1.21 6.34 -14.13
C SER A 183 0.83 7.06 -12.81
N ASN A 184 1.33 8.29 -12.68
CA ASN A 184 1.06 9.21 -11.57
C ASN A 184 -0.38 9.75 -11.55
N ASP A 185 -1.11 9.68 -12.67
CA ASP A 185 -2.36 10.42 -12.82
C ASP A 185 -3.44 10.03 -11.81
N LYS A 186 -3.38 8.79 -11.31
CA LYS A 186 -4.32 8.28 -10.30
C LYS A 186 -3.86 8.54 -8.86
N ALA A 187 -2.58 8.84 -8.67
CA ALA A 187 -2.01 9.16 -7.37
C ALA A 187 -2.13 10.65 -7.06
N ILE A 188 -2.16 11.51 -8.07
CA ILE A 188 -2.24 12.97 -7.92
C ILE A 188 -3.69 13.44 -8.03
N PHE A 189 -4.07 14.39 -7.17
CA PHE A 189 -5.35 15.08 -7.22
C PHE A 189 -5.14 16.60 -7.24
N LYS A 190 -5.63 17.26 -8.28
CA LYS A 190 -5.47 18.70 -8.51
C LYS A 190 -6.79 19.38 -8.86
N ALA A 191 -6.86 20.69 -8.65
CA ALA A 191 -7.95 21.52 -9.14
C ALA A 191 -7.88 21.72 -10.66
N ALA A 192 -9.02 22.08 -11.26
CA ALA A 192 -9.04 22.62 -12.61
C ALA A 192 -8.16 23.88 -12.69
N GLY A 193 -7.33 24.00 -13.72
CA GLY A 193 -6.39 25.11 -13.89
C GLY A 193 -5.06 24.99 -13.13
N ALA A 194 -4.93 24.08 -12.15
CA ALA A 194 -3.62 23.77 -11.56
C ALA A 194 -2.75 23.00 -12.57
N ALA A 195 -1.45 23.29 -12.58
CA ALA A 195 -0.48 22.61 -13.45
C ALA A 195 -0.43 21.10 -13.15
N ALA A 196 -0.32 20.28 -14.21
CA ALA A 196 -0.18 18.84 -14.09
C ALA A 196 1.09 18.46 -13.31
N GLY A 197 0.96 17.46 -12.44
CA GLY A 197 2.01 17.01 -11.57
C GLY A 197 2.64 15.71 -11.99
N GLN A 198 3.82 15.47 -11.45
CA GLN A 198 4.51 14.20 -11.49
C GLN A 198 5.10 13.90 -10.12
N VAL A 199 5.17 12.61 -9.82
CA VAL A 199 5.86 12.10 -8.64
C VAL A 199 7.20 11.54 -9.09
N ASN A 200 8.27 12.07 -8.51
CA ASN A 200 9.61 11.55 -8.71
C ASN A 200 10.01 10.65 -7.53
N LEU A 201 10.09 9.34 -7.79
CA LEU A 201 10.57 8.35 -6.82
C LEU A 201 12.07 8.53 -6.61
N THR A 202 12.48 8.90 -5.40
CA THR A 202 13.91 9.02 -5.07
C THR A 202 14.43 7.79 -4.35
N LYS A 203 13.59 7.12 -3.54
CA LYS A 203 13.99 5.93 -2.79
C LYS A 203 12.77 5.08 -2.45
N VAL A 204 12.88 3.78 -2.71
CA VAL A 204 11.96 2.78 -2.15
C VAL A 204 12.79 1.81 -1.33
N SER A 205 12.42 1.58 -0.08
CA SER A 205 13.18 0.71 0.82
C SER A 205 12.26 -0.22 1.58
N LEU A 206 12.69 -1.48 1.72
CA LEU A 206 12.00 -2.47 2.52
C LEU A 206 12.68 -2.56 3.89
N PHE A 207 11.88 -2.43 4.95
CA PHE A 207 12.29 -2.58 6.33
C PHE A 207 11.67 -3.84 6.92
N ILE A 208 12.52 -4.77 7.38
CA ILE A 208 12.11 -5.99 8.06
C ILE A 208 12.68 -5.98 9.48
N PRO A 209 11.82 -5.98 10.52
CA PRO A 209 12.27 -6.05 11.90
C PRO A 209 12.79 -7.44 12.27
N HIS A 210 13.81 -7.45 13.11
CA HIS A 210 14.44 -8.64 13.67
C HIS A 210 14.06 -8.81 15.13
N VAL A 211 13.91 -10.06 15.53
CA VAL A 211 13.62 -10.45 16.90
C VAL A 211 14.79 -11.26 17.42
N LYS A 212 15.42 -10.82 18.51
CA LYS A 212 16.42 -11.63 19.19
C LYS A 212 15.74 -12.44 20.31
N PRO A 213 15.59 -13.77 20.17
CA PRO A 213 15.06 -14.59 21.26
C PRO A 213 16.06 -14.62 22.43
N SER A 214 15.57 -14.91 23.63
CA SER A 214 16.47 -15.24 24.75
C SER A 214 17.12 -16.60 24.51
N LEU A 215 18.25 -16.86 25.17
CA LEU A 215 19.00 -18.13 25.03
C LEU A 215 18.12 -19.37 25.25
N GLU A 216 17.18 -19.31 26.20
CA GLU A 216 16.24 -20.41 26.46
C GLU A 216 15.32 -20.68 25.26
N TYR A 217 14.76 -19.63 24.64
CA TYR A 217 13.89 -19.78 23.48
C TYR A 217 14.67 -20.10 22.22
N GLU A 218 15.89 -19.59 22.07
CA GLU A 218 16.79 -19.92 20.97
C GLU A 218 17.10 -21.43 20.95
N LEU A 219 17.42 -22.03 22.10
CA LEU A 219 17.62 -23.47 22.22
C LEU A 219 16.37 -24.28 21.86
N LYS A 220 15.17 -23.79 22.22
CA LYS A 220 13.90 -24.44 21.84
C LYS A 220 13.66 -24.34 20.34
N PHE A 221 13.82 -23.16 19.75
CA PHE A 221 13.65 -22.96 18.32
C PHE A 221 14.64 -23.79 17.51
N ASN A 222 15.90 -23.89 17.93
CA ASN A 222 16.89 -24.70 17.23
C ASN A 222 16.49 -26.19 17.20
N LYS A 223 16.00 -26.75 18.32
CA LYS A 223 15.47 -28.13 18.36
C LYS A 223 14.28 -28.33 17.41
N GLU A 224 13.35 -27.39 17.39
CA GLU A 224 12.19 -27.44 16.48
C GLU A 224 12.62 -27.32 15.01
N ILE A 225 13.55 -26.41 14.68
CA ILE A 225 14.10 -26.24 13.33
C ILE A 225 14.85 -27.50 12.88
N GLU A 226 15.66 -28.10 13.76
CA GLU A 226 16.37 -29.35 13.51
C GLU A 226 15.42 -30.52 13.24
N SER A 227 14.26 -30.55 13.91
CA SER A 227 13.24 -31.58 13.71
C SER A 227 12.61 -31.53 12.31
N LYS A 228 12.70 -30.39 11.61
CA LYS A 228 12.15 -30.15 10.26
C LYS A 228 10.66 -30.49 10.14
N VAL A 229 9.90 -30.36 11.22
CA VAL A 229 8.46 -30.61 11.22
C VAL A 229 7.76 -29.59 10.31
N THR A 230 6.89 -30.09 9.43
CA THR A 230 6.05 -29.24 8.58
C THR A 230 5.03 -28.49 9.43
N LEU A 231 5.07 -27.16 9.40
CA LEU A 231 4.10 -26.32 10.09
C LEU A 231 2.96 -25.95 9.14
N PRO A 232 1.70 -26.30 9.44
CA PRO A 232 0.56 -25.83 8.66
C PRO A 232 0.39 -24.32 8.91
N VAL A 233 0.58 -23.51 7.87
CA VAL A 233 0.39 -22.06 7.91
C VAL A 233 -0.94 -21.69 7.26
N LEU A 234 -1.85 -21.10 8.05
CA LEU A 234 -3.08 -20.51 7.53
C LEU A 234 -2.78 -19.09 7.04
N ILE A 235 -3.09 -18.81 5.78
CA ILE A 235 -2.91 -17.50 5.17
C ILE A 235 -4.24 -16.96 4.65
N ILE A 236 -4.45 -15.65 4.80
CA ILE A 236 -5.50 -14.93 4.08
C ILE A 236 -4.83 -14.29 2.87
N ARG A 237 -5.27 -14.69 1.68
CA ARG A 237 -4.87 -14.05 0.42
C ARG A 237 -5.90 -13.00 0.03
N ARG A 238 -5.43 -11.85 -0.43
CA ARG A 238 -6.25 -10.79 -1.01
C ARG A 238 -6.22 -10.95 -2.52
N HIS A 239 -7.40 -11.07 -3.11
CA HIS A 239 -7.57 -11.06 -4.56
C HIS A 239 -8.33 -9.80 -4.95
N SER A 240 -7.95 -9.19 -6.06
CA SER A 240 -8.54 -7.92 -6.50
C SER A 240 -8.66 -7.88 -8.00
N GLU A 241 -9.89 -7.64 -8.47
CA GLU A 241 -10.19 -7.49 -9.88
C GLU A 241 -10.82 -6.14 -10.15
N PHE A 242 -10.67 -5.68 -11.39
CA PHE A 242 -11.33 -4.48 -11.87
C PHE A 242 -12.08 -4.80 -13.15
N LEU A 243 -13.38 -4.56 -13.12
CA LEU A 243 -14.26 -4.70 -14.27
C LEU A 243 -14.86 -3.32 -14.61
N SER A 244 -14.89 -3.01 -15.91
CA SER A 244 -15.70 -1.92 -16.42
C SER A 244 -17.14 -2.39 -16.50
N VAL A 245 -18.01 -1.85 -15.65
CA VAL A 245 -19.42 -2.21 -15.60
C VAL A 245 -20.08 -1.80 -16.92
N PRO A 246 -20.75 -2.73 -17.64
CA PRO A 246 -21.48 -2.41 -18.86
C PRO A 246 -22.66 -1.48 -18.56
N GLN A 247 -23.23 -0.83 -19.59
CA GLN A 247 -24.41 0.03 -19.44
C GLN A 247 -25.72 -0.77 -19.25
N THR A 248 -25.64 -2.09 -19.12
CA THR A 248 -26.79 -2.97 -18.88
C THR A 248 -27.25 -2.90 -17.42
N THR A 249 -28.49 -3.30 -17.17
CA THR A 249 -29.05 -3.36 -15.80
C THR A 249 -28.44 -4.48 -14.98
N ASP A 250 -27.97 -5.54 -15.64
CA ASP A 250 -27.43 -6.74 -15.03
C ASP A 250 -26.12 -7.13 -15.70
N PHE A 251 -25.19 -7.64 -14.90
CA PHE A 251 -23.94 -8.23 -15.39
C PHE A 251 -23.43 -9.26 -14.37
N THR A 252 -22.63 -10.20 -14.87
CA THR A 252 -21.97 -11.22 -14.07
C THR A 252 -20.47 -11.05 -14.15
N TRP A 253 -19.77 -11.43 -13.09
CA TRP A 253 -18.32 -11.48 -13.02
C TRP A 253 -17.87 -12.76 -12.32
N SER A 254 -16.71 -13.29 -12.70
CA SER A 254 -16.20 -14.55 -12.15
C SER A 254 -15.24 -14.29 -11.01
N LEU A 255 -15.56 -14.81 -9.82
CA LEU A 255 -14.67 -14.79 -8.66
C LEU A 255 -13.72 -15.98 -8.74
N ASN A 256 -12.82 -16.04 -9.73
CA ASN A 256 -11.96 -17.21 -9.99
C ASN A 256 -11.11 -17.61 -8.76
N PRO A 257 -11.49 -18.60 -7.94
CA PRO A 257 -10.68 -19.01 -6.79
C PRO A 257 -9.59 -19.95 -7.30
N SER A 258 -8.32 -19.64 -7.02
CA SER A 258 -7.18 -20.33 -7.63
C SER A 258 -6.98 -21.79 -7.22
N SER A 259 -7.77 -22.33 -6.27
CA SER A 259 -7.77 -23.77 -5.94
C SER A 259 -8.96 -24.19 -5.06
N TYR A 260 -9.25 -25.49 -5.04
CA TYR A 260 -10.30 -26.11 -4.20
C TYR A 260 -10.15 -25.86 -2.68
N SER A 261 -8.97 -25.44 -2.20
CA SER A 261 -8.73 -25.12 -0.78
C SER A 261 -8.95 -23.64 -0.44
N THR A 262 -9.16 -22.78 -1.44
CA THR A 262 -9.43 -21.36 -1.23
C THR A 262 -10.94 -21.10 -1.14
N ARG A 263 -11.43 -20.77 0.05
CA ARG A 263 -12.83 -20.36 0.27
C ARG A 263 -12.89 -18.84 0.46
N PRO A 264 -13.67 -18.10 -0.35
CA PRO A 264 -13.90 -16.68 -0.12
C PRO A 264 -14.50 -16.47 1.28
N ARG A 265 -13.84 -15.66 2.12
CA ARG A 265 -14.38 -15.26 3.43
C ARG A 265 -15.21 -13.98 3.35
N PHE A 266 -14.77 -13.05 2.52
CA PHE A 266 -15.40 -11.76 2.31
C PHE A 266 -15.33 -11.40 0.82
N ILE A 267 -16.42 -10.85 0.30
CA ILE A 267 -16.49 -10.24 -1.03
C ILE A 267 -16.80 -8.77 -0.81
N ILE A 268 -15.94 -7.89 -1.32
CA ILE A 268 -16.10 -6.44 -1.17
C ILE A 268 -16.24 -5.84 -2.57
N VAL A 269 -17.37 -5.19 -2.81
CA VAL A 269 -17.67 -4.52 -4.07
C VAL A 269 -17.72 -3.01 -3.85
N ARG A 270 -17.10 -2.25 -4.76
CA ARG A 270 -17.12 -0.79 -4.75
C ARG A 270 -17.22 -0.26 -6.18
N PHE A 271 -18.03 0.77 -6.36
CA PHE A 271 -18.23 1.40 -7.66
C PHE A 271 -17.50 2.73 -7.75
N ARG A 272 -17.22 3.13 -8.99
CA ARG A 272 -16.66 4.44 -9.32
C ARG A 272 -17.06 4.85 -10.72
N LYS A 273 -17.38 6.13 -10.90
CA LYS A 273 -17.77 6.72 -12.19
C LYS A 273 -16.74 7.76 -12.63
N ASN A 274 -16.32 7.70 -13.89
CA ASN A 274 -15.48 8.71 -14.54
C ASN A 274 -14.27 9.18 -13.70
N LYS A 275 -13.43 8.25 -13.23
CA LYS A 275 -12.24 8.54 -12.40
C LYS A 275 -11.02 7.72 -12.87
N ASN A 276 -10.73 7.73 -14.18
CA ASN A 276 -9.84 6.75 -14.80
C ASN A 276 -8.56 7.28 -15.44
N SER A 277 -8.50 8.57 -15.76
CA SER A 277 -7.51 9.06 -16.71
C SER A 277 -7.01 10.49 -16.44
N SER A 278 -7.38 11.12 -15.32
CA SER A 278 -6.99 12.50 -15.04
C SER A 278 -6.69 12.74 -13.57
N GLN A 279 -5.76 13.67 -13.33
CA GLN A 279 -5.41 14.20 -12.01
C GLN A 279 -6.51 15.09 -11.41
N GLU A 280 -7.52 15.49 -12.20
CA GLU A 280 -8.66 16.28 -11.70
C GLU A 280 -9.75 15.42 -11.06
N GLN A 281 -9.57 14.09 -11.10
CA GLN A 281 -10.51 13.12 -10.58
C GLN A 281 -9.83 12.30 -9.50
N ASN A 282 -10.46 12.15 -8.34
CA ASN A 282 -9.91 11.37 -7.24
C ASN A 282 -10.42 9.92 -7.29
N PRO A 283 -9.63 8.93 -7.77
CA PRO A 283 -10.03 7.53 -7.82
C PRO A 283 -10.11 6.84 -6.45
N ALA A 284 -9.71 7.50 -5.37
CA ALA A 284 -9.84 6.99 -4.01
C ALA A 284 -11.21 7.34 -3.39
N ILE A 285 -12.05 8.15 -4.05
CA ILE A 285 -13.44 8.41 -3.66
C ILE A 285 -14.35 7.49 -4.47
N PHE A 286 -15.01 6.56 -3.78
CA PHE A 286 -15.97 5.63 -4.38
C PHE A 286 -17.37 6.22 -4.42
N ASP A 287 -18.16 5.78 -5.40
CA ASP A 287 -19.53 6.25 -5.62
C ASP A 287 -20.51 5.20 -5.07
N HIS A 288 -21.62 5.67 -4.50
CA HIS A 288 -22.69 4.79 -3.98
C HIS A 288 -23.40 4.04 -5.12
N CYS A 289 -23.49 4.68 -6.30
CA CYS A 289 -24.16 4.16 -7.50
C CYS A 289 -25.61 3.69 -7.28
N ASP A 290 -26.22 4.11 -6.17
CA ASP A 290 -27.58 3.72 -5.75
C ASP A 290 -27.85 2.22 -5.85
N LEU A 291 -26.82 1.41 -5.57
CA LEU A 291 -26.92 -0.04 -5.55
C LEU A 291 -27.95 -0.45 -4.50
N LYS A 292 -29.01 -1.15 -4.94
CA LYS A 292 -30.09 -1.61 -4.06
C LYS A 292 -29.88 -3.03 -3.56
N ASN A 293 -29.47 -3.93 -4.45
CA ASN A 293 -29.38 -5.37 -4.17
C ASN A 293 -28.09 -5.94 -4.76
N MET A 294 -27.51 -6.93 -4.07
CA MET A 294 -26.39 -7.73 -4.55
C MET A 294 -26.66 -9.18 -4.15
N TYR A 295 -26.59 -10.09 -5.12
CA TYR A 295 -26.83 -11.52 -4.94
C TYR A 295 -25.53 -12.28 -5.17
N ALA A 296 -25.29 -13.33 -4.37
CA ALA A 296 -24.11 -14.18 -4.41
C ALA A 296 -24.53 -15.65 -4.49
#